data_AF-A0A7J4KUC5-F1
#
_entry.id   AF-A0A7J4KUC5-F1
#
_cell.length_a   1.000
_cell.length_b   1.000
_cell.length_c   1.000
_cell.angle_alpha   90.00
_cell.angle_beta   90.00
_cell.angle_gamma   90.00
#
_symmetry.space_group_name_H-M   'P 1'
#
loop_
_entity.id
_entity.type
_entity.pdbx_description
1 polymer ?
#
loop_
_entity_poly.entity_id
_entity_poly.type
_entity_poly.pdbx_seq_one_letter_code
_entity_poly.pdbx_strand_id
1 'polypeptide(L)'
;MMEKEKLIVALLAIAFIGAVVLAIFSLSGFFSPKLENNAANFQQFASQANPEDVCAVPAGTDPAQWREHLSHHPDLYSQCLK
;
A
#
# COMPACT_ATOMS: atom_id res chain seq x y z
N MET A 1 -47.54 11.02 10.93
CA MET A 1 -46.41 10.80 11.87
C MET A 1 -45.49 9.68 11.40
N MET A 2 -46.02 8.50 11.03
CA MET A 2 -45.22 7.34 10.63
C MET A 2 -44.24 7.54 9.44
N GLU A 3 -44.51 8.43 8.48
CA GLU A 3 -43.65 8.56 7.29
C GLU A 3 -42.33 9.30 7.58
N LYS A 4 -42.35 10.31 8.45
CA LYS A 4 -41.16 11.06 8.84
C LYS A 4 -40.24 10.22 9.73
N GLU A 5 -40.81 9.43 10.64
CA GLU A 5 -40.08 8.50 11.50
C GLU A 5 -39.38 7.42 10.68
N LYS A 6 -40.07 6.83 9.70
CA LYS A 6 -39.48 5.85 8.77
C LYS A 6 -38.31 6.44 7.98
N LEU A 7 -38.44 7.69 7.53
CA LEU A 7 -37.37 8.37 6.80
C LEU A 7 -36.14 8.62 7.68
N ILE A 8 -36.34 9.05 8.93
CA ILE A 8 -35.25 9.25 9.89
C ILE A 8 -34.56 7.92 10.20
N VAL A 9 -35.33 6.85 10.44
CA VAL A 9 -34.77 5.51 10.69
C VAL A 9 -33.97 5.00 9.48
N ALA A 10 -34.47 5.20 8.27
CA ALA A 10 -33.75 4.81 7.05
C ALA A 10 -32.42 5.56 6.90
N LEU A 11 -32.41 6.87 7.16
CA LEU A 11 -31.18 7.68 7.09
C LEU A 11 -30.15 7.26 8.15
N LEU A 12 -30.60 6.96 9.37
CA LEU A 12 -29.73 6.46 10.43
C LEU A 12 -29.13 5.09 10.08
N ALA A 13 -29.93 4.19 9.49
CA ALA A 13 -29.46 2.88 9.04
C ALA A 13 -28.39 3.01 7.94
N ILE A 14 -28.59 3.90 6.97
CA ILE A 14 -27.62 4.16 5.89
C ILE A 14 -26.32 4.75 6.47
N ALA A 15 -26.42 5.74 7.37
CA ALA A 15 -25.25 6.33 8.01
C ALA A 15 -24.46 5.29 8.81
N PHE A 16 -25.15 4.40 9.52
CA PHE A 16 -24.52 3.32 10.27
C PHE A 16 -23.79 2.33 9.35
N ILE A 17 -24.45 1.88 8.28
CA ILE A 17 -23.82 0.98 7.29
C ILE A 17 -22.59 1.65 6.67
N GLY A 18 -22.69 2.93 6.30
CA GLY A 18 -21.55 3.70 5.77
C GLY A 18 -20.37 3.77 6.74
N ALA A 19 -20.64 4.01 8.03
CA ALA A 19 -19.60 4.03 9.07
C ALA A 19 -18.95 2.65 9.26
N VAL A 20 -19.73 1.58 9.24
CA VAL A 20 -19.22 0.20 9.35
C VAL A 20 -18.34 -0.15 8.16
N VAL A 21 -18.76 0.17 6.93
CA VAL A 21 -17.95 -0.07 5.72
C VAL A 21 -16.65 0.72 5.78
N LEU A 22 -16.70 2.00 6.16
CA LEU A 22 -15.50 2.84 6.28
C LEU A 22 -14.52 2.31 7.34
N ALA A 23 -15.04 1.82 8.48
CA ALA A 23 -14.23 1.21 9.52
C ALA A 23 -13.54 -0.07 9.03
N ILE A 24 -14.27 -0.95 8.33
CA ILE A 24 -13.71 -2.18 7.76
C ILE A 24 -12.58 -1.86 6.76
N PHE A 25 -12.79 -0.89 5.87
CA PHE A 25 -11.77 -0.46 4.90
C PHE A 25 -10.54 0.18 5.55
N SER A 26 -10.73 0.86 6.68
CA SER A 26 -9.63 1.47 7.45
C SER A 26 -8.80 0.42 8.19
N LEU A 27 -9.44 -0.64 8.70
CA LEU A 27 -8.78 -1.74 9.38
C LEU A 27 -8.10 -2.73 8.42
N SER A 28 -8.62 -2.91 7.21
CA SER A 28 -8.11 -3.89 6.25
C SER A 28 -6.80 -3.49 5.56
N GLY A 29 -6.23 -2.32 5.90
CA GLY A 29 -4.98 -1.83 5.31
C GLY A 29 -5.08 -1.55 3.81
N PHE A 30 -6.30 -1.42 3.28
CA PHE A 30 -6.56 -1.21 1.85
C PHE A 30 -6.06 0.17 1.37
N PHE A 31 -5.97 1.14 2.28
CA PHE A 31 -5.38 2.45 2.03
C PHE A 31 -3.91 2.47 2.46
N SER A 32 -3.07 2.18 1.46
CA SER A 32 -1.62 2.35 1.40
C SER A 32 -0.76 1.39 2.25
N PRO A 33 0.20 0.68 1.61
CA PRO A 33 1.36 0.20 2.31
C PRO A 33 2.18 1.43 2.71
N LYS A 34 2.05 1.85 3.95
CA LYS A 34 2.98 2.82 4.52
C LYS A 34 4.36 2.16 4.43
N LEU A 35 5.23 2.67 3.55
CA LEU A 35 6.63 2.26 3.45
C LEU A 35 7.32 2.70 4.74
N GLU A 36 7.16 1.89 5.79
CA GLU A 36 7.86 2.10 7.04
C GLU A 36 9.29 1.62 6.88
N ASN A 37 10.26 2.45 7.28
CA ASN A 37 11.66 2.06 7.30
C ASN A 37 11.90 1.11 8.47
N ASN A 38 11.58 -0.17 8.26
CA ASN A 38 11.76 -1.25 9.22
C ASN A 38 12.44 -2.46 8.56
N ALA A 39 13.00 -3.33 9.39
CA ALA A 39 13.78 -4.48 8.91
C ALA A 39 12.95 -5.48 8.08
N ALA A 40 11.65 -5.61 8.35
CA ALA A 40 10.77 -6.52 7.62
C ALA A 40 10.55 -6.05 6.17
N ASN A 41 10.29 -4.75 5.98
CA ASN A 41 10.19 -4.15 4.65
C ASN A 41 11.53 -4.24 3.91
N PHE A 42 12.65 -3.98 4.59
CA PHE A 42 13.98 -4.16 4.00
C PHE A 42 14.22 -5.61 3.53
N GLN A 43 13.90 -6.62 4.35
CA GLN A 43 14.06 -8.03 3.99
C GLN A 43 13.18 -8.42 2.80
N GLN A 44 11.95 -7.90 2.72
CA GLN A 44 11.07 -8.16 1.59
C GLN A 44 11.68 -7.67 0.28
N PHE A 45 12.29 -6.47 0.25
CA PHE A 45 12.93 -5.96 -0.96
C PHE A 45 14.28 -6.64 -1.24
N ALA A 46 15.11 -6.85 -0.21
CA ALA A 46 16.40 -7.52 -0.36
C ALA A 46 16.26 -8.99 -0.83
N SER A 47 15.21 -9.70 -0.41
CA SER A 47 14.94 -11.07 -0.87
C SER A 47 14.43 -11.16 -2.32
N GLN A 48 13.92 -10.05 -2.86
CA GLN A 48 13.48 -9.95 -4.24
C GLN A 48 14.61 -9.55 -5.19
N ALA A 49 15.69 -8.94 -4.69
CA ALA A 49 16.84 -8.59 -5.51
C ALA A 49 17.48 -9.85 -6.12
N ASN A 50 17.70 -9.85 -7.44
CA ASN A 50 18.43 -10.93 -8.10
C ASN A 50 19.93 -10.77 -7.81
N PRO A 51 20.58 -11.72 -7.12
CA PRO A 51 22.00 -11.62 -6.79
C PRO A 51 22.90 -11.71 -8.03
N GLU A 52 22.41 -12.26 -9.15
CA GLU A 52 23.16 -12.38 -10.40
C GLU A 52 23.03 -11.15 -11.30
N ASP A 53 21.94 -10.40 -11.17
CA ASP A 53 21.69 -9.13 -11.86
C ASP A 53 20.99 -8.15 -10.93
N VAL A 54 21.79 -7.37 -10.21
CA VAL A 54 21.31 -6.39 -9.23
C VAL A 54 20.52 -5.24 -9.86
N CYS A 55 20.54 -5.09 -11.17
CA CYS A 55 19.79 -4.06 -11.89
C CYS A 55 18.43 -4.57 -12.39
N ALA A 56 18.26 -5.89 -12.49
CA ALA A 56 17.00 -6.50 -12.92
C ALA A 56 15.85 -6.12 -11.98
N VAL A 57 14.72 -5.72 -12.57
CA VAL A 57 13.48 -5.49 -11.82
C VAL A 57 12.98 -6.83 -11.30
N PRO A 58 12.79 -7.00 -9.98
CA PRO A 58 12.26 -8.24 -9.43
C PRO A 58 10.85 -8.56 -9.93
N ALA A 59 10.52 -9.86 -9.95
CA ALA A 59 9.20 -10.31 -10.38
C ALA A 59 8.09 -9.76 -9.46
N GLY A 60 7.10 -9.09 -10.06
CA GLY A 60 5.98 -8.48 -9.33
C GLY A 60 6.25 -7.08 -8.79
N THR A 61 7.44 -6.52 -9.03
CA THR A 61 7.79 -5.15 -8.64
C THR A 61 7.55 -4.18 -9.81
N ASP A 62 7.01 -3.01 -9.51
CA ASP A 62 6.88 -1.94 -10.51
C ASP A 62 8.26 -1.37 -10.89
N PRO A 63 8.59 -1.23 -12.18
CA PRO A 63 9.90 -0.71 -12.61
C PRO A 63 10.21 0.71 -12.12
N ALA A 64 9.20 1.59 -11.98
CA ALA A 64 9.44 2.95 -11.51
C ALA A 64 9.78 2.97 -10.02
N GLN A 65 9.08 2.17 -9.22
CA GLN A 65 9.40 1.96 -7.81
C GLN A 65 10.77 1.31 -7.61
N TRP A 66 11.15 0.35 -8.47
CA TRP A 66 12.47 -0.25 -8.42
C TRP A 66 13.58 0.77 -8.71
N ARG A 67 13.40 1.60 -9.74
CA ARG A 67 14.36 2.68 -10.06
C ARG A 67 14.50 3.71 -8.93
N GLU A 68 13.40 4.05 -8.26
CA GLU A 68 13.43 4.90 -7.07
C GLU A 68 14.22 4.24 -5.92
N HIS A 69 13.96 2.96 -5.64
CA HIS A 69 14.71 2.19 -4.63
C HIS A 69 16.22 2.18 -4.92
N LEU A 70 16.61 1.89 -6.16
CA LEU A 70 18.02 1.89 -6.58
C LEU A 70 18.69 3.25 -6.35
N SER A 71 17.95 4.35 -6.55
CA SER A 71 18.46 5.72 -6.35
C SER A 71 18.77 6.09 -4.90
N HIS A 72 18.21 5.36 -3.92
CA HIS A 72 18.52 5.56 -2.50
C HIS A 72 19.85 4.94 -2.06
N HIS A 73 20.39 4.01 -2.85
CA HIS A 73 21.66 3.31 -2.57
C HIS A 73 22.62 3.40 -3.78
N PRO A 74 23.05 4.63 -4.15
CA PRO A 74 23.92 4.84 -5.31
C PRO A 74 25.30 4.20 -5.15
N ASP A 75 25.74 3.94 -3.93
CA ASP A 75 26.97 3.20 -3.62
C ASP A 75 26.91 1.74 -4.10
N LEU A 76 25.73 1.13 -4.05
CA LEU A 76 25.49 -0.27 -4.46
C LEU A 76 25.04 -0.39 -5.92
N TYR A 77 24.28 0.60 -6.40
CA TYR A 77 23.55 0.52 -7.67
C TYR A 77 23.93 1.60 -8.69
N SER A 78 25.09 2.27 -8.54
CA SER A 78 25.56 3.28 -9.51
C SER A 78 25.59 2.80 -10.95
N GLN A 79 25.80 1.50 -11.18
CA GLN A 79 25.78 0.86 -12.49
C GLN A 79 24.36 0.68 -13.08
N CYS A 80 23.33 0.69 -12.24
CA CYS A 80 21.94 0.44 -12.64
C CYS A 80 21.16 1.72 -13.01
N LEU A 81 21.71 2.89 -12.69
CA LEU A 81 21.05 4.20 -12.87
C LEU A 81 21.66 5.04 -14.00
N LYS A 82 22.38 4.38 -14.92
CA LYS A 82 23.04 5.02 -16.07
C LYS A 82 22.13 5.11 -17.28
#